data_AF-A0A431LBU5-F1
#
_entry.id   AF-A0A431LBU5-F1
#
_cell.length_a   1.000
_cell.length_b   1.000
_cell.length_c   1.000
_cell.angle_alpha   90.00
_cell.angle_beta   90.00
_cell.angle_gamma   90.00
#
_symmetry.space_group_name_H-M   'P 1'
#
loop_
_entity.id
_entity.type
_entity.pdbx_description
1 polymer ?
#
loop_
_entity_poly.entity_id
_entity_poly.type
_entity_poly.pdbx_seq_one_letter_code
_entity_poly.pdbx_strand_id
1 'polypeptide(L)' 'MAAPKKTSKNQTAGVRAAEKAALENRPTKHVCMSANCPTPGASILLKDLVTAVTAPKRRKLYYHRNCWSSMR' A
#
# COMPACT_ATOMS: atom_id res chain seq x y z
N MET A 1 2.92 -48.09 -4.19
CA MET A 1 1.68 -47.30 -3.97
C MET A 1 2.07 -46.09 -3.12
N ALA A 2 2.16 -44.89 -3.71
CA ALA A 2 2.63 -43.68 -3.02
C ALA A 2 1.45 -42.96 -2.35
N ALA A 3 1.56 -42.69 -1.05
CA ALA A 3 0.53 -42.02 -0.26
C ALA A 3 0.30 -40.56 -0.73
N PRO A 4 -0.96 -40.09 -0.85
CA PRO A 4 -1.23 -38.69 -1.15
C PRO A 4 -0.82 -37.83 0.05
N LYS A 5 0.19 -36.98 -0.15
CA LYS A 5 0.55 -35.90 0.77
C LYS A 5 -0.70 -35.04 1.00
N LYS A 6 -1.26 -35.10 2.21
CA LYS A 6 -2.39 -34.26 2.63
C LYS A 6 -1.93 -32.80 2.62
N THR A 7 -2.18 -32.10 1.51
CA THR A 7 -1.96 -30.66 1.40
C THR A 7 -2.84 -29.98 2.45
N SER A 8 -2.22 -29.52 3.52
CA SER A 8 -2.90 -28.84 4.62
C SER A 8 -3.56 -27.56 4.08
N LYS A 9 -4.90 -27.48 4.16
CA LYS A 9 -5.71 -26.33 3.71
C LYS A 9 -5.28 -25.00 4.33
N ASN A 10 -4.47 -25.02 5.39
CA ASN A 10 -3.92 -23.82 6.03
C ASN A 10 -2.73 -23.21 5.26
N GLN A 11 -2.06 -23.97 4.38
CA GLN A 11 -0.97 -23.41 3.56
C GLN A 11 -1.50 -22.37 2.56
N THR A 12 -2.69 -22.59 1.99
CA THR A 12 -3.29 -21.68 1.01
C THR A 12 -3.66 -20.32 1.61
N ALA A 13 -4.08 -20.29 2.88
CA ALA A 13 -4.41 -19.04 3.57
C ALA A 13 -3.17 -18.18 3.87
N GLY A 14 -2.08 -18.81 4.30
CA GLY A 14 -0.80 -18.13 4.55
C GLY A 14 -0.15 -17.58 3.28
N VAL A 15 -0.22 -18.34 2.18
CA VAL A 15 0.29 -17.90 0.88
C VAL A 15 -0.49 -16.69 0.36
N ARG A 16 -1.83 -16.71 0.43
CA ARG A 16 -2.66 -15.55 0.03
C ARG A 16 -2.39 -14.31 0.88
N ALA A 17 -2.18 -14.47 2.19
CA ALA A 17 -1.83 -13.36 3.07
C ALA A 17 -0.46 -12.76 2.72
N ALA A 18 0.52 -13.60 2.39
CA ALA A 18 1.84 -13.17 1.95
C ALA A 18 1.80 -12.44 0.59
N GLU A 19 1.03 -12.96 -0.37
CA GLU A 19 0.81 -12.31 -1.68
C GLU A 19 0.13 -10.95 -1.52
N LYS A 20 -0.87 -10.86 -0.65
CA LYS A 20 -1.56 -9.60 -0.34
C LYS A 20 -0.60 -8.60 0.33
N ALA A 21 0.21 -9.05 1.29
CA ALA A 21 1.21 -8.22 1.95
C ALA A 21 2.30 -7.74 0.97
N ALA A 22 2.72 -8.58 0.02
CA ALA A 22 3.68 -8.20 -1.02
C ALA A 22 3.10 -7.15 -1.97
N LEU A 23 1.82 -7.28 -2.34
CA LEU A 23 1.13 -6.29 -3.18
C LEU A 23 0.94 -4.95 -2.44
N GLU A 24 0.60 -5.01 -1.14
CA GLU A 24 0.40 -3.84 -0.29
C GLU A 24 1.71 -3.07 0.00
N ASN A 25 2.84 -3.78 0.11
CA ASN A 25 4.17 -3.19 0.26
C ASN A 25 4.83 -2.82 -1.08
N ARG A 26 4.10 -2.86 -2.20
CA ARG A 26 4.65 -2.45 -3.49
C ARG A 26 4.78 -0.92 -3.54
N PRO A 27 5.97 -0.37 -3.82
CA PRO A 27 6.14 1.07 -4.01
C PRO A 27 5.40 1.53 -5.26
N THR A 28 4.71 2.66 -5.15
CA THR A 28 4.02 3.29 -6.27
C THR A 28 4.90 4.35 -6.94
N LYS A 29 4.49 4.83 -8.11
CA LYS A 29 5.18 5.94 -8.80
C LYS A 29 4.84 7.32 -8.21
N HIS A 30 4.00 7.36 -7.17
CA HIS A 30 3.53 8.60 -6.58
C HIS A 30 4.38 8.94 -5.37
N VAL A 31 4.75 10.22 -5.27
CA VAL A 31 5.47 10.79 -4.14
C VAL A 31 4.51 11.59 -3.27
N CYS A 32 4.80 11.67 -1.97
CA CYS A 32 3.98 12.42 -1.05
C CYS A 32 4.13 13.93 -1.25
N MET A 33 3.00 14.61 -1.42
CA MET A 33 2.90 16.07 -1.58
C MET A 33 2.88 16.84 -0.24
N SER A 34 3.02 16.17 0.91
CA SER A 34 3.00 16.87 2.21
C SER A 34 4.34 17.54 2.47
N ALA A 35 4.33 18.81 2.89
CA ALA A 35 5.54 19.55 3.24
C ALA A 35 6.26 18.95 4.47
N ASN A 36 5.51 18.31 5.37
CA ASN A 36 6.03 17.69 6.59
C ASN A 36 6.24 16.18 6.45
N CYS A 37 6.39 15.68 5.22
CA CYS A 37 6.63 14.25 5.00
C CYS A 37 8.01 13.86 5.56
N PRO A 38 8.11 12.81 6.40
CA PRO A 38 9.39 12.36 6.94
C PRO A 38 10.30 11.76 5.85
N THR A 39 9.73 11.32 4.74
CA THR A 39 10.42 10.78 3.57
C THR A 39 10.07 11.58 2.32
N PRO A 40 10.55 12.83 2.20
CA PRO A 40 10.26 13.67 1.04
C PRO A 40 10.89 13.04 -0.22
N GLY A 41 10.11 12.93 -1.29
CA GLY A 41 10.56 12.33 -2.55
C GLY A 41 10.58 10.80 -2.58
N ALA A 42 10.25 10.12 -1.47
CA ALA A 42 10.09 8.67 -1.48
C ALA A 42 8.76 8.27 -2.15
N SER A 43 8.80 7.13 -2.86
CA SER A 43 7.63 6.46 -3.38
C SER A 43 6.71 6.02 -2.25
N ILE A 44 5.43 6.36 -2.37
CA ILE A 44 4.41 5.92 -1.42
C ILE A 44 4.11 4.44 -1.67
N LEU A 45 4.07 3.63 -0.61
CA LEU A 45 3.60 2.24 -0.71
C LEU A 45 2.12 2.20 -1.05
N LEU A 46 1.67 1.20 -1.80
CA LEU A 46 0.27 1.09 -2.21
C LEU A 46 -0.69 1.09 -1.01
N LYS A 47 -0.33 0.40 0.08
CA LYS A 47 -1.13 0.37 1.33
C LYS A 47 -1.24 1.74 2.02
N ASP A 48 -0.26 2.61 1.81
CA ASP A 48 -0.15 3.92 2.43
C ASP A 48 -0.56 5.05 1.48
N LEU A 49 -0.93 4.73 0.23
CA LEU A 49 -1.31 5.71 -0.78
C LEU A 49 -2.70 6.28 -0.48
N VAL A 50 -2.74 7.56 -0.14
CA VAL A 50 -3.97 8.33 0.00
C VAL A 50 -4.07 9.34 -1.12
N THR A 51 -5.21 9.31 -1.83
CA THR A 51 -5.53 10.28 -2.88
C THR A 51 -6.47 11.35 -2.36
N ALA A 52 -6.07 12.60 -2.46
CA ALA A 52 -6.93 13.74 -2.21
C ALA A 52 -7.24 14.47 -3.51
N VAL A 53 -8.50 14.89 -3.67
CA VAL A 53 -8.91 15.71 -4.81
C VAL A 53 -9.12 17.13 -4.28
N THR A 54 -8.26 18.06 -4.69
CA THR A 54 -8.42 19.47 -4.33
C THR A 54 -9.31 20.18 -5.36
N ALA A 55 -10.37 20.85 -4.91
CA ALA A 55 -11.16 21.79 -5.72
C ALA A 55 -10.55 23.21 -5.62
N PRO A 56 -10.76 24.12 -6.59
CA PRO A 56 -11.60 24.05 -7.80
C PRO A 56 -10.92 23.38 -9.01
N LYS A 57 -9.59 23.27 -8.99
CA LYS A 57 -8.80 22.65 -10.07
C LYS A 57 -8.54 21.21 -9.66
N ARG A 58 -9.39 20.26 -10.07
CA ARG A 58 -9.43 18.81 -9.72
C ARG A 58 -8.08 18.07 -9.92
N ARG A 59 -7.04 18.48 -9.21
CA ARG A 59 -5.74 17.83 -9.18
C ARG A 59 -5.82 16.72 -8.15
N LYS A 60 -5.43 15.52 -8.57
CA LYS A 60 -5.21 14.40 -7.67
C LYS A 60 -3.85 14.61 -7.01
N LEU A 61 -3.87 14.89 -5.72
CA LEU A 61 -2.69 14.94 -4.89
C LEU A 61 -2.55 13.62 -4.16
N TYR A 62 -1.32 13.15 -4.03
CA TYR A 62 -1.00 11.86 -3.42
C TYR A 62 -0.24 12.10 -2.13
N TYR A 63 -0.62 11.38 -1.08
CA TYR A 63 -0.06 11.52 0.24
C TYR A 63 0.16 10.16 0.87
N HIS A 64 1.18 10.04 1.74
CA HIS A 64 1.23 8.93 2.68
C HIS A 64 0.04 9.04 3.63
N ARG A 65 -0.51 7.91 4.05
CA ARG A 65 -1.61 7.82 5.01
C ARG A 65 -1.32 8.57 6.31
N ASN A 66 -0.11 8.44 6.83
CA ASN A 66 0.33 9.18 8.02
C ASN A 66 0.35 10.70 7.77
N CYS A 67 0.92 11.15 6.64
CA CYS A 67 0.99 12.56 6.30
C CYS A 67 -0.39 13.17 6.06
N TRP A 68 -1.30 12.42 5.43
CA TRP A 68 -2.69 12.83 5.26
C TRP A 68 -3.41 12.96 6.62
N SER A 69 -3.19 11.99 7.52
CA SER A 69 -3.78 12.01 8.86
C SER A 69 -3.30 13.20 9.71
N SER A 70 -2.06 13.66 9.54
CA SER A 70 -1.54 14.82 10.28
C SER A 70 -2.03 16.17 9.75
N MET A 71 -2.61 16.22 8.54
CA MET A 71 -3.12 17.45 7.94
C MET A 71 -4.63 17.68 8.17
N ARG A 72 -5.33 16.70 8.77
CA ARG A 72 -6.76 16.76 9.09
C ARG A 72 -6.96 16.89 10.59
#